data_AF-A0A930TTP7-F1
#
_entry.id   AF-A0A930TTP7-F1
#
_cell.length_a   1.000
_cell.length_b   1.000
_cell.length_c   1.000
_cell.angle_alpha   90.00
_cell.angle_beta   90.00
_cell.angle_gamma   90.00
#
_symmetry.space_group_name_H-M   'P 1'
#
loop_
_entity.id
_entity.type
_entity.pdbx_description
1 polymer ?
#
loop_
_entity_poly.entity_id
_entity_poly.type
_entity_poly.pdbx_seq_one_letter_code
_entity_poly.pdbx_strand_id
1 'polypeptide(L)'
;VAASAILINNSYCGDQVQLFLANPAMPPIVGSGIAQERNPDHSPAVSHAAFQSHPIQGWAPDFIPYVLQEAIDQHYFDELIPVSGAEGIEWSKKLAQQEGIITGISGGATFAAALKVAKKAEPDSVILCMLPDTGERYLSSPLFEAIEEFMSPEEIELSQSTSNFQMVSP
;
A
#
# COMPACT_ATOMS: atom_id res chain seq x y z
N VAL A 1 0.22 1.68 13.90
CA VAL A 1 0.85 2.18 12.65
C VAL A 1 1.93 1.20 12.24
N ALA A 2 1.52 0.12 11.57
CA ALA A 2 2.36 -0.85 10.87
C ALA A 2 1.36 -1.73 10.10
N ALA A 3 0.73 -1.11 9.09
CA ALA A 3 -0.46 -1.64 8.47
C ALA A 3 -0.09 -2.59 7.35
N SER A 4 0.06 -3.87 7.65
CA SER A 4 -0.34 -4.85 6.67
C SER A 4 -1.84 -4.68 6.42
N ALA A 5 -2.24 -4.48 5.18
CA ALA A 5 -3.64 -4.25 4.89
C ALA A 5 -4.41 -5.56 4.97
N ILE A 6 -5.51 -5.53 5.73
CA ILE A 6 -6.53 -6.56 5.76
C ILE A 6 -7.37 -6.39 4.49
N LEU A 7 -7.33 -7.38 3.61
CA LEU A 7 -8.37 -7.53 2.59
C LEU A 7 -9.47 -8.39 3.17
N ILE A 8 -10.72 -7.97 3.01
CA ILE A 8 -11.90 -8.78 3.34
C ILE A 8 -12.48 -9.26 2.02
N ASN A 9 -12.38 -10.55 1.75
CA ASN A 9 -13.15 -11.18 0.67
C ASN A 9 -14.41 -11.81 1.26
N ASN A 10 -15.58 -11.40 0.79
CA ASN A 10 -16.83 -12.10 1.01
C ASN A 10 -17.17 -12.86 -0.27
N SER A 11 -16.99 -14.18 -0.24
CA SER A 11 -17.53 -15.05 -1.29
C SER A 11 -18.95 -15.42 -0.89
N TYR A 12 -19.92 -15.19 -1.76
CA TYR A 12 -21.35 -15.46 -1.52
C TYR A 12 -21.69 -16.94 -1.20
N CYS A 13 -20.69 -17.82 -1.10
CA CYS A 13 -20.83 -19.25 -0.85
C CYS A 13 -20.60 -19.67 0.63
N GLY A 14 -20.18 -18.76 1.51
CA GLY A 14 -20.13 -19.01 2.95
C GLY A 14 -20.00 -17.71 3.74
N ASP A 15 -20.67 -17.60 4.89
CA ASP A 15 -20.69 -16.40 5.76
C ASP A 15 -19.32 -16.01 6.37
N GLN A 16 -18.21 -16.46 5.79
CA GLN A 16 -16.86 -16.34 6.33
C GLN A 16 -16.03 -15.33 5.54
N VAL A 17 -15.66 -14.24 6.22
CA VAL A 17 -14.69 -13.27 5.74
C VAL A 17 -13.30 -13.88 5.74
N GLN A 18 -12.62 -13.84 4.60
CA GLN A 18 -11.18 -14.15 4.51
C GLN A 18 -10.36 -12.89 4.75
N LEU A 19 -9.30 -13.01 5.54
CA LEU A 19 -8.38 -11.94 5.93
C LEU A 19 -7.03 -12.16 5.25
N PHE A 20 -6.65 -11.27 4.35
CA PHE A 20 -5.33 -11.31 3.70
C PHE A 20 -4.40 -10.29 4.33
N LEU A 21 -3.13 -10.64 4.51
CA LEU A 21 -2.10 -9.79 5.06
C LEU A 21 -1.17 -9.28 3.95
N ALA A 22 -1.28 -8.02 3.55
CA ALA A 22 -0.33 -7.46 2.58
C ALA A 22 1.00 -7.07 3.25
N ASN A 23 2.14 -7.41 2.65
CA ASN A 23 3.47 -7.11 3.19
C ASN A 23 4.45 -6.77 2.04
N PRO A 24 5.53 -6.00 2.28
CA PRO A 24 6.56 -5.82 1.27
C PRO A 24 7.09 -7.17 0.76
N ALA A 25 7.21 -7.31 -0.55
CA ALA A 25 7.82 -8.49 -1.18
C ALA A 25 9.30 -8.62 -0.79
N MET A 26 9.96 -7.48 -0.61
CA MET A 26 11.30 -7.36 -0.06
C MET A 26 11.39 -6.08 0.76
N PRO A 27 11.85 -6.14 2.03
CA PRO A 27 12.16 -7.34 2.81
C PRO A 27 10.92 -8.13 3.25
N PRO A 28 10.91 -9.48 3.18
CA PRO A 28 9.80 -10.27 3.67
C PRO A 28 9.95 -10.55 5.17
N ILE A 29 9.87 -9.54 6.06
CA ILE A 29 10.04 -9.76 7.51
C ILE A 29 9.10 -10.87 8.01
N VAL A 30 7.80 -10.75 7.77
CA VAL A 30 6.80 -11.76 8.16
C VAL A 30 6.98 -13.07 7.39
N GLY A 31 7.29 -12.99 6.09
CA GLY A 31 7.48 -14.17 5.23
C GLY A 31 8.82 -14.90 5.43
N SER A 32 9.75 -14.37 6.23
CA SER A 32 11.09 -14.93 6.38
C SER A 32 11.15 -16.18 7.27
N GLY A 33 10.13 -16.39 8.12
CA GLY A 33 10.12 -17.45 9.13
C GLY A 33 11.11 -17.24 10.29
N ILE A 34 11.82 -16.11 10.32
CA ILE A 34 12.73 -15.75 11.40
C ILE A 34 11.89 -15.13 12.53
N ALA A 35 12.06 -15.62 13.75
CA ALA A 35 11.39 -15.04 14.91
C ALA A 35 12.05 -13.72 15.32
N GLN A 36 11.23 -12.76 15.75
CA GLN A 36 11.72 -11.52 16.35
C GLN A 36 12.26 -11.78 17.76
N GLU A 37 13.54 -11.49 17.98
CA GLU A 37 14.12 -11.49 19.33
C GLU A 37 13.57 -10.30 20.14
N ARG A 38 13.17 -10.56 21.39
CA ARG A 38 12.48 -9.59 22.26
C ARG A 38 13.03 -9.60 23.68
N ASN A 39 12.90 -8.46 24.33
CA ASN A 39 13.12 -8.30 25.76
C ASN A 39 11.96 -8.93 26.57
N PRO A 40 12.11 -9.11 27.91
CA PRO A 40 11.04 -9.63 28.76
C PRO A 40 9.74 -8.82 28.76
N ASP A 41 9.77 -7.55 28.35
CA ASP A 41 8.61 -6.66 28.24
C ASP A 41 7.95 -6.67 26.83
N HIS A 42 8.34 -7.62 25.97
CA HIS A 42 7.91 -7.77 24.58
C HIS A 42 8.38 -6.68 23.60
N SER A 43 9.18 -5.71 24.04
CA SER A 43 9.86 -4.79 23.12
C SER A 43 10.86 -5.52 22.23
N PRO A 44 11.08 -5.08 20.97
CA PRO A 44 12.09 -5.69 20.10
C PRO A 44 13.48 -5.50 20.71
N ALA A 45 14.24 -6.59 20.86
CA ALA A 45 15.60 -6.53 21.41
C ALA A 45 16.63 -6.07 20.37
N VAL A 46 16.40 -6.43 19.10
CA VAL A 46 17.28 -6.12 17.95
C VAL A 46 16.43 -5.85 16.70
N SER A 47 17.01 -5.16 15.72
CA SER A 47 16.44 -5.09 14.37
C SER A 47 16.37 -6.49 13.76
N HIS A 48 15.28 -6.77 13.06
CA HIS A 48 15.00 -8.05 12.44
C HIS A 48 15.98 -8.34 11.31
N ALA A 49 16.57 -9.54 11.32
CA ALA A 49 17.63 -9.94 10.38
C ALA A 49 17.21 -9.87 8.90
N ALA A 50 15.93 -10.08 8.61
CA ALA A 50 15.41 -9.99 7.24
C ALA A 50 15.14 -8.55 6.75
N PHE A 51 15.22 -7.53 7.60
CA PHE A 51 14.87 -6.16 7.24
C PHE A 51 15.82 -5.55 6.19
N GLN A 52 15.25 -4.77 5.29
CA GLN A 52 15.90 -3.95 4.28
C GLN A 52 15.04 -2.71 4.03
N SER A 53 15.65 -1.61 3.59
CA SER A 53 14.89 -0.40 3.23
C SER A 53 13.96 -0.66 2.04
N HIS A 54 12.75 -0.12 2.10
CA HIS A 54 11.75 -0.20 1.03
C HIS A 54 11.01 1.12 0.87
N PRO A 55 10.44 1.41 -0.32
CA PRO A 55 9.81 2.71 -0.58
C PRO A 55 8.37 2.81 -0.07
N ILE A 56 7.76 1.73 0.47
CA ILE A 56 6.38 1.76 0.99
C ILE A 56 6.35 2.40 2.39
N GLN A 57 6.18 3.72 2.50
CA GLN A 57 6.18 4.38 3.79
C GLN A 57 5.01 3.91 4.68
N GLY A 58 5.30 3.69 5.97
CA GLY A 58 4.33 3.25 6.99
C GLY A 58 4.16 1.73 7.11
N TRP A 59 4.76 0.95 6.21
CA TRP A 59 4.79 -0.52 6.29
C TRP A 59 6.07 -1.03 6.95
N ALA A 60 6.00 -2.26 7.47
CA ALA A 60 7.11 -3.10 7.91
C ALA A 60 8.29 -2.33 8.54
N PRO A 61 8.18 -1.88 9.81
CA PRO A 61 9.33 -1.36 10.53
C PRO A 61 10.44 -2.43 10.60
N ASP A 62 11.62 -2.07 11.08
CA ASP A 62 12.76 -2.98 11.19
C ASP A 62 12.61 -4.06 12.26
N PHE A 63 11.41 -4.29 12.78
CA PHE A 63 11.05 -5.37 13.70
C PHE A 63 9.61 -5.80 13.45
N ILE A 64 9.21 -6.99 13.93
CA ILE A 64 7.79 -7.39 13.94
C ILE A 64 7.12 -6.72 15.15
N PRO A 65 6.11 -5.84 15.01
CA PRO A 65 5.37 -5.31 16.16
C PRO A 65 4.73 -6.44 16.97
N TYR A 66 4.67 -6.33 18.30
CA TYR A 66 4.14 -7.42 19.14
C TYR A 66 2.68 -7.77 18.79
N VAL A 67 1.85 -6.75 18.54
CA VAL A 67 0.46 -6.95 18.07
C VAL A 67 0.36 -7.70 16.73
N LEU A 68 1.36 -7.56 15.85
CA LEU A 68 1.41 -8.33 14.61
C LEU A 68 1.90 -9.75 14.87
N GLN A 69 2.85 -9.94 15.79
CA GLN A 69 3.30 -11.26 16.23
C GLN A 69 2.12 -12.06 16.78
N GLU A 70 1.29 -11.47 17.64
CA GLU A 70 0.08 -12.11 18.17
C GLU A 70 -0.86 -12.56 17.04
N ALA A 71 -1.04 -11.74 16.00
CA ALA A 71 -1.85 -12.10 14.83
C ALA A 71 -1.25 -13.25 14.01
N ILE A 72 0.08 -13.33 13.91
CA ILE A 72 0.79 -14.43 13.24
C ILE A 72 0.65 -15.72 14.07
N ASP A 73 0.97 -15.67 15.36
CA ASP A 73 0.98 -16.85 16.24
C ASP A 73 -0.43 -17.46 16.37
N GLN A 74 -1.46 -16.62 16.42
CA GLN A 74 -2.86 -17.05 16.51
C GLN A 74 -3.52 -17.30 15.15
N HIS A 75 -2.77 -17.18 14.04
CA HIS A 75 -3.27 -17.45 12.69
C HIS A 75 -4.53 -16.62 12.33
N TYR A 76 -4.51 -15.32 12.62
CA TYR A 76 -5.64 -14.41 12.36
C TYR A 76 -5.75 -13.94 10.90
N PHE A 77 -4.89 -14.42 10.00
CA PHE A 77 -4.98 -14.15 8.56
C PHE A 77 -4.82 -15.45 7.77
N ASP A 78 -5.48 -15.53 6.63
CA ASP A 78 -5.53 -16.72 5.78
C ASP A 78 -4.35 -16.80 4.82
N GLU A 79 -3.94 -15.67 4.24
CA GLU A 79 -2.87 -15.62 3.24
C GLU A 79 -2.03 -14.33 3.37
N LEU A 80 -0.71 -14.48 3.26
CA LEU A 80 0.24 -13.37 3.16
C LEU A 80 0.45 -13.01 1.68
N ILE A 81 0.15 -11.77 1.29
CA ILE A 81 0.30 -11.28 -0.08
C ILE A 81 1.54 -10.36 -0.18
N PRO A 82 2.62 -10.80 -0.85
CA PRO A 82 3.78 -9.94 -1.08
C PRO A 82 3.49 -8.89 -2.16
N VAL A 83 3.87 -7.64 -1.88
CA VAL A 83 3.71 -6.51 -2.81
C VAL A 83 5.00 -5.71 -2.87
N SER A 84 5.48 -5.43 -4.07
CA SER A 84 6.66 -4.58 -4.26
C SER A 84 6.32 -3.09 -4.13
N GLY A 85 7.33 -2.29 -3.80
CA GLY A 85 7.19 -0.83 -3.79
C GLY A 85 6.77 -0.25 -5.15
N ALA A 86 7.29 -0.83 -6.25
CA ALA A 86 6.94 -0.43 -7.60
C ALA A 86 5.46 -0.68 -7.91
N GLU A 87 4.91 -1.83 -7.51
CA GLU A 87 3.47 -2.11 -7.62
C GLU A 87 2.64 -1.11 -6.81
N GLY A 88 3.10 -0.72 -5.62
CA GLY A 88 2.42 0.28 -4.80
C GLY A 88 2.36 1.66 -5.47
N ILE A 89 3.46 2.11 -6.07
CA ILE A 89 3.52 3.37 -6.82
C ILE A 89 2.62 3.30 -8.06
N GLU A 90 2.70 2.21 -8.83
CA GLU A 90 1.91 2.01 -10.04
C GLU A 90 0.40 2.09 -9.76
N TRP A 91 -0.08 1.38 -8.73
CA TRP A 91 -1.51 1.34 -8.41
C TRP A 91 -2.01 2.62 -7.74
N SER A 92 -1.17 3.32 -6.96
CA SER A 92 -1.50 4.65 -6.47
C SER A 92 -1.74 5.64 -7.63
N LYS A 93 -0.86 5.63 -8.66
CA LYS A 93 -1.04 6.46 -9.87
C LYS A 93 -2.29 6.09 -10.65
N LYS A 94 -2.54 4.79 -10.86
CA LYS A 94 -3.73 4.31 -11.59
C LYS A 94 -5.03 4.68 -10.88
N LEU A 95 -5.09 4.54 -9.55
CA LEU A 95 -6.26 4.95 -8.76
C LEU A 95 -6.55 6.45 -8.92
N ALA A 96 -5.54 7.30 -8.91
CA ALA A 96 -5.72 8.73 -9.11
C ALA A 96 -6.23 9.05 -10.53
N GLN A 97 -5.67 8.39 -11.55
CA GLN A 97 -5.98 8.66 -12.97
C GLN A 97 -7.31 8.06 -13.44
N GLN A 98 -7.71 6.91 -12.88
CA GLN A 98 -8.86 6.13 -13.37
C GLN A 98 -10.08 6.27 -12.47
N GLU A 99 -9.88 6.40 -11.16
CA GLU A 99 -10.96 6.41 -10.17
C GLU A 99 -11.06 7.75 -9.42
N GLY A 100 -10.12 8.69 -9.64
CA GLY A 100 -10.06 9.96 -8.91
C GLY A 100 -9.69 9.81 -7.43
N ILE A 101 -9.09 8.68 -7.04
CA ILE A 101 -8.70 8.38 -5.66
C ILE A 101 -7.20 8.61 -5.47
N ILE A 102 -6.84 9.68 -4.77
CA ILE A 102 -5.44 10.07 -4.53
C ILE A 102 -4.97 9.51 -3.18
N THR A 103 -4.20 8.42 -3.19
CA THR A 103 -3.68 7.75 -1.99
C THR A 103 -2.15 7.62 -2.02
N GLY A 104 -1.52 7.39 -0.86
CA GLY A 104 -0.09 7.11 -0.76
C GLY A 104 0.35 5.77 -1.34
N ILE A 105 1.65 5.49 -1.25
CA ILE A 105 2.25 4.25 -1.78
C ILE A 105 1.70 3.00 -1.07
N SER A 106 1.40 3.09 0.24
CA SER A 106 0.81 1.99 1.02
C SER A 106 -0.63 1.68 0.62
N GLY A 107 -1.42 2.69 0.25
CA GLY A 107 -2.77 2.52 -0.29
C GLY A 107 -2.74 1.84 -1.66
N GLY A 108 -1.85 2.30 -2.54
CA GLY A 108 -1.60 1.63 -3.83
C GLY A 108 -1.14 0.19 -3.66
N ALA A 109 -0.26 -0.10 -2.69
CA ALA A 109 0.22 -1.46 -2.42
C ALA A 109 -0.90 -2.37 -1.91
N THR A 110 -1.78 -1.85 -1.06
CA THR A 110 -2.98 -2.56 -0.58
C THR A 110 -3.93 -2.90 -1.74
N PHE A 111 -4.16 -1.94 -2.63
CA PHE A 111 -5.00 -2.14 -3.80
C PHE A 111 -4.38 -3.15 -4.80
N ALA A 112 -3.05 -3.11 -4.96
CA ALA A 112 -2.32 -4.10 -5.73
C ALA A 112 -2.52 -5.53 -5.17
N ALA A 113 -2.46 -5.70 -3.84
CA ALA A 113 -2.79 -6.97 -3.20
C ALA A 113 -4.25 -7.37 -3.44
N ALA A 114 -5.19 -6.42 -3.32
CA ALA A 114 -6.61 -6.65 -3.57
C ALA A 114 -6.86 -7.21 -4.97
N LEU A 115 -6.18 -6.66 -5.98
CA LEU A 115 -6.30 -7.13 -7.36
C LEU A 115 -5.66 -8.51 -7.59
N LYS A 116 -4.59 -8.86 -6.86
CA LYS A 116 -4.04 -10.23 -6.90
C LYS A 116 -5.03 -11.25 -6.34
N VAL A 117 -5.75 -10.89 -5.28
CA VAL A 117 -6.83 -11.71 -4.71
C VAL A 117 -8.02 -11.78 -5.67
N ALA A 118 -8.46 -10.63 -6.21
CA ALA A 118 -9.60 -10.55 -7.14
C ALA A 118 -9.43 -11.43 -8.38
N LYS A 119 -8.20 -11.52 -8.93
CA LYS A 119 -7.88 -12.38 -10.08
C LYS A 119 -8.10 -13.87 -9.83
N LYS A 120 -8.10 -14.30 -8.58
CA LYS A 120 -8.29 -15.70 -8.16
C LYS A 120 -9.65 -15.93 -7.49
N ALA A 121 -10.41 -14.85 -7.24
CA ALA A 121 -11.67 -14.93 -6.54
C ALA A 121 -12.76 -15.47 -7.47
N GLU A 122 -13.76 -16.12 -6.87
CA GLU A 122 -14.95 -16.56 -7.59
C GLU A 122 -15.74 -15.34 -8.11
N PRO A 123 -16.55 -15.52 -9.17
CA PRO A 123 -17.47 -14.48 -9.62
C PRO A 123 -18.34 -13.95 -8.47
N ASP A 124 -18.65 -12.65 -8.53
CA ASP A 124 -19.47 -11.94 -7.53
C ASP A 124 -18.86 -11.83 -6.12
N SER A 125 -17.58 -12.20 -5.94
CA SER A 125 -16.82 -11.89 -4.73
C SER A 125 -16.70 -10.40 -4.47
N VAL A 126 -16.88 -10.00 -3.21
CA VAL A 126 -16.71 -8.60 -2.77
C VAL A 126 -15.40 -8.49 -1.99
N ILE A 127 -14.51 -7.61 -2.45
CA ILE A 127 -13.21 -7.37 -1.83
C ILE A 127 -13.15 -5.95 -1.28
N LEU A 128 -12.93 -5.83 0.02
CA LEU A 128 -12.60 -4.56 0.68
C LEU A 128 -11.08 -4.44 0.82
N CYS A 129 -10.55 -3.24 0.59
CA CYS A 129 -9.14 -2.94 0.82
C CYS A 129 -8.99 -1.58 1.52
N MET A 130 -7.94 -1.43 2.32
CA MET A 130 -7.69 -0.21 3.09
C MET A 130 -6.79 0.76 2.32
N LEU A 131 -7.18 2.04 2.24
CA LEU A 131 -6.35 3.12 1.70
C LEU A 131 -5.92 4.03 2.88
N PRO A 132 -4.72 3.85 3.45
CA PRO A 132 -4.41 4.40 4.78
C PRO A 132 -4.33 5.92 4.85
N ASP A 133 -3.83 6.57 3.79
CA ASP A 133 -3.65 8.02 3.74
C ASP A 133 -3.80 8.60 2.32
N THR A 134 -3.87 9.93 2.28
CA THR A 134 -3.91 10.75 1.05
C THR A 134 -2.53 10.86 0.41
N GLY A 135 -2.52 10.95 -0.93
CA GLY A 135 -1.29 11.15 -1.73
C GLY A 135 -0.61 12.51 -1.55
N GLU A 136 -1.26 13.50 -0.93
CA GLU A 136 -0.68 14.86 -0.75
C GLU A 136 0.64 14.86 0.05
N ARG A 137 0.82 13.88 0.94
CA ARG A 137 2.01 13.75 1.79
C ARG A 137 3.22 13.22 1.02
N TYR A 138 3.03 12.86 -0.24
CA TYR A 138 3.99 12.15 -1.08
C TYR A 138 4.45 12.99 -2.29
N LEU A 139 4.10 14.27 -2.36
CA LEU A 139 4.45 15.18 -3.47
C LEU A 139 5.97 15.29 -3.70
N SER A 140 6.78 15.11 -2.66
CA SER A 140 8.25 15.12 -2.73
C SER A 140 8.89 13.72 -2.85
N SER A 141 8.07 12.69 -3.06
CA SER A 141 8.52 11.29 -3.11
C SER A 141 8.56 10.74 -4.54
N PRO A 142 9.13 9.54 -4.77
CA PRO A 142 9.10 8.86 -6.06
C PRO A 142 7.69 8.67 -6.68
N LEU A 143 6.63 8.79 -5.87
CA LEU A 143 5.27 8.78 -6.38
C LEU A 143 5.02 9.91 -7.40
N PHE A 144 5.63 11.09 -7.21
CA PHE A 144 5.46 12.27 -8.06
C PHE A 144 6.71 12.59 -8.90
N GLU A 145 7.73 11.72 -8.92
CA GLU A 145 9.01 11.97 -9.62
C GLU A 145 8.86 12.22 -11.13
N ALA A 146 7.82 11.69 -11.76
CA ALA A 146 7.55 11.90 -13.18
C ALA A 146 6.75 13.18 -13.49
N ILE A 147 6.37 13.96 -12.48
CA ILE A 147 5.59 15.19 -12.63
C ILE A 147 6.54 16.36 -12.49
N GLU A 148 6.65 17.15 -13.55
CA GLU A 148 7.49 18.35 -13.56
C GLU A 148 6.82 19.48 -12.78
N GLU A 149 7.65 20.38 -12.23
CA GLU A 149 7.18 21.54 -11.47
C GLU A 149 6.49 22.58 -12.36
N PHE A 150 6.94 22.68 -13.61
CA PHE A 150 6.43 23.64 -14.58
C PHE A 150 5.62 22.93 -15.66
N MET A 151 4.64 23.65 -16.21
CA MET A 151 3.87 23.15 -17.35
C MET A 151 4.78 22.93 -18.56
N SER A 152 4.58 21.82 -19.26
CA SER A 152 5.18 21.58 -20.56
C SER A 152 4.65 22.59 -21.61
N PRO A 153 5.35 22.79 -22.74
CA PRO A 153 4.84 23.63 -23.83
C PRO A 153 3.42 23.25 -24.29
N GLU A 154 3.12 21.95 -24.35
CA GLU A 154 1.81 21.41 -24.71
C GLU A 154 0.76 21.74 -23.64
N GLU A 155 1.11 21.65 -22.35
CA GLU A 155 0.23 22.00 -21.24
C GLU A 155 -0.05 23.51 -21.19
N ILE A 156 0.94 24.34 -21.52
CA ILE A 156 0.76 25.79 -21.67
C ILE A 156 -0.21 26.09 -22.80
N GLU A 157 -0.04 25.46 -23.97
CA GLU A 157 -0.95 25.63 -25.11
C GLU A 157 -2.39 25.23 -24.75
N LEU A 158 -2.56 24.08 -24.08
CA LEU A 158 -3.85 23.62 -23.58
C LEU A 158 -4.46 24.60 -22.57
N SER A 159 -3.68 25.09 -21.61
CA SER A 159 -4.11 26.09 -20.62
C SER A 159 -4.55 27.40 -21.28
N GLN A 160 -3.85 27.82 -22.34
CA GLN A 160 -4.18 29.03 -23.09
C GLN A 160 -5.33 28.87 -24.08
N SER A 161 -5.74 27.63 -24.40
CA SER A 161 -6.82 27.35 -25.35
C SER A 161 -8.20 27.87 -24.91
N THR A 162 -8.39 28.12 -23.61
CA THR A 162 -9.62 28.71 -23.06
C THR A 162 -9.41 30.16 -22.64
N SER A 163 -9.96 31.09 -23.41
CA SER A 163 -9.78 32.54 -23.21
C SER A 163 -10.39 33.12 -21.93
N ASN A 164 -11.33 32.41 -21.30
CA ASN A 164 -12.21 32.98 -20.26
C ASN A 164 -11.81 32.65 -18.82
N PHE A 165 -10.80 31.80 -18.59
CA PHE A 165 -10.45 31.29 -17.26
C PHE A 165 -8.94 31.25 -17.01
N GLN A 166 -8.21 32.26 -17.47
CA GLN A 166 -6.80 32.39 -17.13
C GLN A 166 -6.65 33.04 -15.76
N MET A 167 -5.94 32.37 -14.84
CA MET A 167 -5.47 33.03 -13.62
C MET A 167 -4.41 34.05 -14.04
N VAL A 168 -4.75 35.33 -13.94
CA VAL A 168 -3.79 36.42 -14.20
C VAL A 168 -2.68 36.31 -13.15
N SER A 169 -1.45 36.07 -13.59
CA SER A 169 -0.28 36.14 -12.70
C SER A 169 -0.20 37.55 -12.08
N PRO A 170 0.11 37.67 -10.77
CA PRO A 170 0.33 38.96 -10.12
C PRO A 170 1.51 39.75 -10.72
#